data_AF-A0A210Q239-F1
#
_entry.id   AF-A0A210Q239-F1
#
_cell.length_a   1.000
_cell.length_b   1.000
_cell.length_c   1.000
_cell.angle_alpha   90.00
_cell.angle_beta   90.00
_cell.angle_gamma   90.00
#
_symmetry.space_group_name_H-M   'P 1'
#
loop_
_entity.id
_entity.type
_entity.pdbx_description
1 polymer ?
#
loop_
_entity_poly.entity_id
_entity_poly.type
_entity_poly.pdbx_seq_one_letter_code
_entity_poly.pdbx_strand_id
1 'polypeptide(L)'
;MGPEDGNTLSNGILLAERNTLFLQLWLKEYDNYNPDNWGYNALIVPFELSQKHPEMIHIERDKLVNPTYNCRHQIFKMNFDWSENYTIHLYIRRFKSVFDILSFRTMNNTLGAVTRYLLFGHKELCSA
;
A
#
# COMPACT_ATOMS: atom_id res chain seq x y z
N MET A 1 1.04 -9.52 4.87
CA MET A 1 1.41 -8.09 4.67
C MET A 1 1.96 -7.92 3.26
N GLY A 2 2.06 -6.70 2.74
CA GLY A 2 2.75 -6.44 1.46
C GLY A 2 3.99 -5.56 1.63
N PRO A 3 4.95 -5.59 0.68
CA PRO A 3 6.11 -4.70 0.69
C PRO A 3 5.69 -3.25 0.44
N GLU A 4 6.10 -2.31 1.29
CA GLU A 4 5.92 -0.87 1.02
C GLU A 4 6.94 -0.40 -0.03
N ASP A 5 8.17 -0.92 0.07
CA ASP A 5 9.24 -0.82 -0.92
C ASP A 5 10.12 -2.08 -0.91
N GLY A 6 11.36 -2.00 -1.40
CA GLY A 6 12.27 -3.15 -1.44
C GLY A 6 12.79 -3.61 -0.07
N ASN A 7 12.73 -2.76 0.96
CA ASN A 7 13.38 -2.96 2.26
C ASN A 7 12.43 -2.74 3.45
N THR A 8 11.13 -2.60 3.21
CA THR A 8 10.14 -2.33 4.25
C THR A 8 8.81 -3.02 3.96
N LEU A 9 8.05 -3.33 5.01
CA LEU A 9 6.68 -3.82 4.89
C LEU A 9 5.67 -2.72 5.16
N SER A 10 4.57 -2.72 4.43
CA SER A 10 3.45 -1.81 4.64
C SER A 10 2.56 -2.34 5.76
N ASN A 11 2.23 -1.47 6.71
CA ASN A 11 1.28 -1.75 7.78
C ASN A 11 -0.15 -1.29 7.46
N GLY A 12 -0.41 -0.80 6.24
CA GLY A 12 -1.73 -0.31 5.85
C GLY A 12 -2.80 -1.39 5.83
N ILE A 13 -2.43 -2.63 5.46
CA ILE A 13 -3.32 -3.80 5.46
C ILE A 13 -2.60 -4.99 6.08
N LEU A 14 -3.18 -5.52 7.15
CA LEU A 14 -2.72 -6.71 7.86
C LEU A 14 -3.85 -7.74 7.91
N LEU A 15 -3.59 -8.96 7.47
CA LEU A 15 -4.46 -10.11 7.69
C LEU A 15 -3.71 -11.09 8.58
N ALA A 16 -4.32 -11.47 9.69
CA ALA A 16 -3.72 -12.36 10.68
C ALA A 16 -4.80 -13.09 11.47
N GLU A 17 -4.48 -14.32 11.90
CA GLU A 17 -5.24 -14.99 12.95
C GLU A 17 -5.08 -14.24 14.28
N ARG A 18 -6.09 -14.38 15.15
CA ARG A 18 -6.03 -13.83 16.51
C ARG A 18 -4.82 -14.39 17.23
N ASN A 19 -4.09 -13.52 17.94
CA ASN A 19 -2.92 -13.89 18.74
C ASN A 19 -1.76 -14.52 17.96
N THR A 20 -1.61 -14.24 16.66
CA THR A 20 -0.43 -14.70 15.92
C THR A 20 0.89 -14.27 16.59
N LEU A 21 1.88 -15.17 16.60
CA LEU A 21 3.18 -14.94 17.21
C LEU A 21 3.91 -13.75 16.58
N PHE A 22 3.81 -13.58 15.26
CA PHE A 22 4.48 -12.48 14.56
C PHE A 22 4.03 -11.10 15.09
N LEU A 23 2.71 -10.89 15.25
CA LEU A 23 2.19 -9.63 15.76
C LEU A 23 2.53 -9.40 17.22
N GLN A 24 2.59 -10.46 18.04
CA GLN A 24 3.02 -10.35 19.44
C GLN A 24 4.48 -9.92 19.54
N LEU A 25 5.37 -10.53 18.76
CA LEU A 25 6.78 -10.16 18.68
C LEU A 25 6.94 -8.72 18.18
N TRP A 26 6.26 -8.37 17.09
CA TRP A 26 6.31 -7.00 16.57
C TRP A 26 5.77 -5.97 17.58
N LEU A 27 4.68 -6.28 18.29
CA LEU A 27 4.16 -5.39 19.33
C LEU A 27 5.16 -5.19 20.48
N LYS A 28 5.88 -6.24 20.87
CA LYS A 28 6.92 -6.15 21.91
C LYS A 28 8.07 -5.21 21.52
N GLU A 29 8.41 -5.11 20.23
CA GLU A 29 9.42 -4.17 19.76
C GLU A 29 9.03 -2.68 19.96
N TYR A 30 7.76 -2.39 20.27
CA TYR A 30 7.34 -1.04 20.67
C TYR A 30 7.77 -0.67 22.11
N ASP A 31 8.25 -1.60 22.92
CA ASP A 31 8.90 -1.28 24.21
C ASP A 31 10.15 -0.40 23.98
N ASN A 32 10.78 -0.51 22.80
CA ASN A 32 11.89 0.33 22.35
C ASN A 32 11.44 1.27 21.22
N TYR A 33 10.29 1.92 21.38
CA TYR A 33 9.75 2.84 20.38
C TYR A 33 10.72 3.98 20.07
N ASN A 34 10.95 4.23 18.78
CA ASN A 34 11.74 5.37 18.31
C ASN A 34 10.83 6.54 17.94
N PRO A 35 10.65 7.56 18.81
CA PRO A 35 9.77 8.68 18.53
C PRO A 35 10.26 9.58 17.39
N ASP A 36 11.57 9.59 17.11
CA ASP A 36 12.17 10.43 16.07
C ASP A 36 12.00 9.84 14.67
N ASN A 37 11.64 8.55 14.57
CA ASN A 37 11.39 7.87 13.30
C ASN A 37 10.16 6.97 13.39
N TRP A 38 9.00 7.56 13.12
CA TRP A 38 7.72 6.84 13.08
C TRP A 38 7.75 5.59 12.19
N GLY A 39 8.52 5.61 11.09
CA GLY A 39 8.60 4.52 10.12
C GLY A 39 9.46 3.35 10.58
N TYR A 40 10.31 3.55 11.59
CA TYR A 40 11.21 2.51 12.09
C TYR A 40 10.41 1.33 12.66
N ASN A 41 9.64 1.55 13.73
CA ASN A 41 8.83 0.49 14.34
C ASN A 41 7.67 0.06 13.41
N ALA A 42 7.15 0.95 12.56
CA ALA A 42 5.99 0.67 11.73
C ALA A 42 6.28 -0.12 10.44
N LEU A 43 7.47 0.04 9.85
CA LEU A 43 7.78 -0.46 8.50
C LEU A 43 9.08 -1.28 8.44
N ILE A 44 10.13 -0.82 9.15
CA ILE A 44 11.47 -1.44 9.13
C ILE A 44 11.51 -2.65 10.07
N VAL A 45 11.11 -2.50 11.33
CA VAL A 45 11.06 -3.59 12.31
C VAL A 45 10.27 -4.82 11.82
N PRO A 46 9.03 -4.70 11.30
CA PRO A 46 8.33 -5.88 10.80
C PRO A 46 9.03 -6.50 9.58
N PHE A 47 9.71 -5.71 8.74
CA PHE A 47 10.53 -6.25 7.67
C PHE A 47 11.71 -7.07 8.22
N GLU A 48 12.48 -6.54 9.17
CA GLU A 48 13.57 -7.27 9.82
C GLU A 48 13.09 -8.55 10.51
N LEU A 49 11.96 -8.49 11.24
CA LEU A 49 11.35 -9.67 11.86
C LEU A 49 10.93 -10.69 10.81
N SER A 50 10.40 -10.27 9.67
CA SER A 50 10.03 -11.19 8.58
C SER A 50 11.24 -11.89 7.95
N GLN A 51 12.41 -11.26 7.96
CA GLN A 51 13.65 -11.89 7.50
C GLN A 51 14.23 -12.86 8.53
N LYS A 52 14.09 -12.53 9.82
CA LYS A 52 14.56 -13.38 10.94
C LYS A 52 13.65 -14.59 11.18
N HIS A 53 12.35 -14.44 10.96
CA HIS A 53 11.31 -15.42 11.23
C HIS A 53 10.36 -15.58 10.02
N PRO A 54 10.88 -16.00 8.84
CA PRO A 54 10.07 -16.11 7.62
C PRO A 54 8.91 -17.09 7.75
N GLU A 55 8.98 -18.06 8.66
CA GLU A 55 7.92 -19.03 8.95
C GLU A 55 6.70 -18.43 9.66
N MET A 56 6.86 -17.26 10.29
CA MET A 56 5.78 -16.63 11.08
C MET A 56 4.89 -15.68 10.25
N ILE A 57 5.26 -15.41 9.00
CA ILE A 57 4.57 -14.41 8.16
C ILE A 57 4.59 -14.77 6.68
N HIS A 58 3.43 -14.63 6.03
CA HIS A 58 3.34 -14.55 4.58
C HIS A 58 3.47 -13.09 4.10
N ILE A 59 4.43 -12.85 3.20
CA ILE A 59 4.58 -11.58 2.49
C ILE A 59 3.94 -11.72 1.12
N GLU A 60 2.77 -11.08 0.96
CA GLU A 60 2.06 -10.98 -0.31
C GLU A 60 2.68 -9.86 -1.15
N ARG A 61 3.58 -10.24 -2.07
CA ARG A 61 4.47 -9.31 -2.75
C ARG A 61 3.78 -8.49 -3.83
N ASP A 62 2.79 -9.06 -4.50
CA ASP A 62 2.33 -8.51 -5.79
C ASP A 62 0.91 -7.97 -5.74
N LYS A 63 0.08 -8.42 -4.78
CA LYS A 63 -1.35 -8.12 -4.77
C LYS A 63 -1.83 -7.17 -3.67
N LEU A 64 -1.10 -7.02 -2.56
CA LEU A 64 -1.51 -6.12 -1.45
C LEU A 64 -1.02 -4.68 -1.63
N VAL A 65 0.26 -4.47 -1.94
CA VAL A 65 0.85 -3.13 -2.04
C VAL A 65 1.60 -3.03 -3.35
N ASN A 66 0.84 -2.89 -4.42
CA ASN A 66 1.35 -2.76 -5.76
C ASN A 66 0.53 -1.67 -6.47
N PRO A 67 1.16 -0.71 -7.16
CA PRO A 67 2.58 -0.38 -7.17
C PRO A 67 3.14 -0.02 -5.77
N THR A 68 4.38 -0.43 -5.48
CA THR A 68 5.11 -0.05 -4.26
C THR A 68 5.50 1.44 -4.29
N TYR A 69 6.03 1.98 -3.18
CA TYR A 69 6.39 3.39 -3.05
C TYR A 69 7.36 3.87 -4.14
N ASN A 70 8.33 3.04 -4.52
CA ASN A 70 9.30 3.35 -5.59
C ASN A 70 8.64 3.36 -6.97
N CYS A 71 7.58 2.57 -7.15
CA CYS A 71 6.81 2.46 -8.38
C CYS A 71 5.58 3.38 -8.43
N ARG A 72 5.39 4.30 -7.47
CA ARG A 72 4.22 5.21 -7.40
C ARG A 72 3.93 6.01 -8.67
N HIS A 73 4.91 6.21 -9.56
CA HIS A 73 4.69 6.83 -10.86
C HIS A 73 3.67 6.05 -11.73
N GLN A 74 3.57 4.74 -11.54
CA GLN A 74 2.57 3.90 -12.18
C GLN A 74 1.14 4.25 -11.77
N ILE A 75 0.95 4.77 -10.54
CA ILE A 75 -0.36 5.21 -10.04
C ILE A 75 -0.76 6.54 -10.69
N PHE A 76 0.16 7.50 -10.73
CA PHE A 76 -0.16 8.89 -11.06
C PHE A 76 0.10 9.28 -12.52
N LYS A 77 0.90 8.51 -13.26
CA LYS A 77 1.38 8.89 -14.61
C LYS A 77 1.19 7.81 -15.67
N MET A 78 0.75 6.62 -15.29
CA MET A 78 0.58 5.49 -16.22
C MET A 78 -0.80 4.86 -16.02
N ASN A 79 -1.15 3.91 -16.88
CA ASN A 79 -2.29 3.01 -16.74
C ASN A 79 -1.76 1.61 -16.45
N PHE A 80 -1.39 1.38 -15.19
CA PHE A 80 -0.95 0.08 -14.69
C PHE A 80 -2.12 -0.90 -14.67
N ASP A 81 -1.88 -2.17 -14.98
CA ASP A 81 -2.89 -3.21 -14.85
C ASP A 81 -2.99 -3.64 -13.39
N TRP A 82 -4.05 -3.20 -12.72
CA TRP A 82 -4.33 -3.46 -11.32
C TRP A 82 -5.42 -4.52 -11.12
N SER A 83 -5.84 -5.22 -12.17
CA SER A 83 -6.97 -6.17 -12.13
C SER A 83 -6.81 -7.29 -11.09
N GLU A 84 -5.57 -7.68 -10.79
CA GLU A 84 -5.23 -8.72 -9.82
C GLU A 84 -4.91 -8.19 -8.42
N ASN A 85 -4.95 -6.88 -8.21
CA ASN A 85 -4.62 -6.27 -6.93
C ASN A 85 -5.79 -6.40 -5.96
N TYR A 86 -5.51 -6.84 -4.73
CA TYR A 86 -6.46 -6.77 -3.63
C TYR A 86 -6.58 -5.34 -3.10
N THR A 87 -5.46 -4.62 -3.03
CA THR A 87 -5.41 -3.25 -2.53
C THR A 87 -4.33 -2.43 -3.26
N ILE A 88 -4.44 -1.09 -3.18
CA ILE A 88 -3.44 -0.15 -3.70
C ILE A 88 -3.24 0.96 -2.67
N HIS A 89 -2.00 1.17 -2.24
CA HIS A 89 -1.64 2.33 -1.42
C HIS A 89 -1.51 3.55 -2.34
N LEU A 90 -2.39 4.54 -2.17
CA LEU A 90 -2.48 5.66 -3.12
C LEU A 90 -1.38 6.72 -2.97
N TYR A 91 -0.64 6.77 -1.85
CA TYR A 91 0.36 7.80 -1.57
C TYR A 91 -0.10 9.25 -1.80
N ILE A 92 -1.41 9.51 -1.67
CA ILE A 92 -2.05 10.76 -2.11
C ILE A 92 -1.45 12.02 -1.48
N ARG A 93 -0.92 11.92 -0.25
CA ARG A 93 -0.17 13.00 0.42
C ARG A 93 1.03 13.54 -0.38
N ARG A 94 1.55 12.76 -1.32
CA ARG A 94 2.66 13.18 -2.20
C ARG A 94 2.17 13.87 -3.47
N PHE A 95 0.88 13.81 -3.76
CA PHE A 95 0.25 14.50 -4.85
C PHE A 95 -0.31 15.82 -4.32
N LYS A 96 0.37 16.94 -4.62
CA LYS A 96 0.03 18.28 -4.10
C LYS A 96 -1.20 18.91 -4.77
N SER A 97 -2.10 18.11 -5.35
CA SER A 97 -3.29 18.60 -6.02
C SER A 97 -4.54 18.26 -5.23
N VAL A 98 -5.49 19.18 -5.21
CA VAL A 98 -6.85 18.89 -4.77
C VAL A 98 -7.54 18.12 -5.88
N PHE A 99 -8.15 16.98 -5.53
CA PHE A 99 -8.98 16.22 -6.45
C PHE A 99 -10.43 16.49 -6.14
N ASP A 100 -11.17 16.96 -7.14
CA ASP A 100 -12.63 16.90 -7.12
C ASP A 100 -13.08 15.63 -7.86
N ILE A 101 -14.29 15.16 -7.54
CA ILE A 101 -14.86 13.94 -8.15
C ILE A 101 -14.95 14.08 -9.68
N LEU A 102 -15.15 15.30 -10.19
CA LEU A 102 -15.30 15.55 -11.62
C LEU A 102 -13.96 15.39 -12.36
N SER A 103 -12.84 15.74 -11.74
CA SER A 103 -11.49 15.63 -12.27
C SER A 103 -11.12 14.17 -12.57
N PHE A 104 -11.65 13.21 -11.79
CA PHE A 104 -11.41 11.79 -12.02
C PHE A 104 -12.12 11.25 -13.26
N ARG A 105 -13.18 11.91 -13.76
CA ARG A 105 -13.89 11.48 -14.98
C ARG A 105 -12.98 11.45 -16.20
N THR A 106 -12.05 12.40 -16.28
CA THR A 106 -11.15 12.59 -17.44
C THR A 106 -9.68 12.26 -17.13
N MET A 107 -9.35 11.92 -15.88
CA MET A 107 -7.99 11.60 -15.48
C MET A 107 -7.50 10.27 -16.09
N ASN A 108 -6.63 10.37 -17.10
CA ASN A 108 -6.09 9.21 -17.81
C ASN A 108 -4.84 8.62 -17.14
N ASN A 109 -5.01 8.07 -15.95
CA ASN A 109 -4.01 7.29 -15.24
C ASN A 109 -4.69 6.25 -14.32
N THR A 110 -3.89 5.42 -13.66
CA THR A 110 -4.35 4.37 -12.73
C THR A 110 -5.21 4.94 -11.60
N LEU A 111 -4.82 6.07 -10.98
CA LEU A 111 -5.64 6.70 -9.93
C LEU A 111 -7.04 7.04 -10.46
N GLY A 112 -7.12 7.65 -11.64
CA GLY A 112 -8.38 7.97 -12.30
C GLY A 112 -9.18 6.70 -12.62
N ALA A 113 -8.54 5.68 -13.20
CA ALA A 113 -9.18 4.41 -13.54
C ALA A 113 -9.75 3.68 -12.32
N VAL A 114 -8.98 3.56 -11.23
CA VAL A 114 -9.41 2.97 -9.96
C VAL A 114 -10.56 3.77 -9.36
N THR A 115 -10.45 5.10 -9.33
CA THR A 115 -11.48 5.96 -8.75
C THR A 115 -12.77 5.89 -9.55
N ARG A 116 -12.71 5.90 -10.89
CA ARG A 116 -13.90 5.71 -11.72
C ARG A 116 -14.54 4.34 -11.53
N TYR A 117 -13.73 3.29 -11.41
CA TYR A 117 -14.26 1.96 -11.14
C TYR A 117 -15.03 1.91 -9.81
N LEU A 118 -14.47 2.50 -8.75
CA LEU A 118 -15.11 2.55 -7.43
C LEU A 118 -16.37 3.43 -7.40
N LEU A 119 -16.37 4.57 -8.10
CA LEU A 119 -17.49 5.52 -8.06
C LEU A 119 -18.58 5.24 -9.10
N PHE A 120 -18.23 4.71 -10.27
CA PHE A 120 -19.11 4.60 -11.44
C PHE A 120 -19.22 3.16 -11.98
N GLY A 121 -18.50 2.20 -11.42
CA GLY A 121 -18.53 0.79 -11.83
C GLY A 121 -17.79 0.47 -13.13
N HIS A 122 -17.07 1.43 -13.72
CA HIS A 122 -16.31 1.25 -14.96
C HIS A 122 -15.00 2.06 -14.90
N LYS A 123 -13.94 1.60 -15.59
CA LYS A 123 -12.58 2.17 -15.49
C LYS A 123 -12.23 3.10 -16.65
N GLU A 124 -13.04 3.08 -17.69
CA GLU A 124 -12.92 3.82 -18.94
C GLU A 124 -13.13 5.32 -18.69
N LEU A 125 -12.55 6.17 -19.55
CA LEU A 125 -12.78 7.61 -19.47
C LEU A 125 -14.25 7.91 -19.78
N CYS A 126 -14.86 8.84 -19.03
CA CYS A 126 -16.18 9.34 -19.40
C CYS A 126 -16.06 10.17 -20.68
N SER A 127 -17.06 10.12 -21.56
CA SER A 127 -17.19 11.09 -22.64
C SER A 127 -17.28 12.51 -22.07
N ALA A 128 -16.65 13.46 -22.77
CA ALA A 128 -16.74 14.88 -22.47
C ALA A 128 -18.18 15.38 -22.62
#